data_AF-A0A662KAR1-F1
#
_entry.id   AF-A0A662KAR1-F1
#
_cell.length_a   1.000
_cell.length_b   1.000
_cell.length_c   1.000
_cell.angle_alpha   90.00
_cell.angle_beta   90.00
_cell.angle_gamma   90.00
#
_symmetry.space_group_name_H-M   'P 1'
#
loop_
_entity.id
_entity.type
_entity.pdbx_description
1 polymer ?
#
loop_
_entity_poly.entity_id
_entity_poly.type
_entity_poly.pdbx_seq_one_letter_code
_entity_poly.pdbx_strand_id
1 'polypeptide(L)'
;MVKNNEETQNNPPSTPEIYGPTHGKPNKEYIYHLLSFDPEGDDISYHVYWGDTILPLVYGPYPSGENITVTHIWTEKGSYTIRVQAVDIYDAKSEWSELTISMPRYKNNRFSMIKFNRELLELLIPKVKTI
;
A
#
# COMPACT_ATOMS: atom_id res chain seq x y z
N MET A 1 -2.56 45.60 31.58
CA MET A 1 -1.82 44.33 31.53
C MET A 1 -1.80 43.90 30.07
N VAL A 2 -0.65 44.01 29.40
CA VAL A 2 -0.50 43.53 28.03
C VAL A 2 -0.34 42.02 28.13
N LYS A 3 -1.27 41.24 27.58
CA LYS A 3 -1.07 39.80 27.36
C LYS A 3 -0.06 39.70 26.21
N ASN A 4 1.15 39.27 26.51
CA ASN A 4 2.11 38.90 25.48
C ASN A 4 1.56 37.66 24.78
N ASN A 5 1.13 37.81 23.54
CA ASN A 5 0.91 36.69 22.62
C ASN A 5 2.28 36.20 22.19
N GLU A 6 2.86 35.26 22.93
CA GLU A 6 3.94 34.44 22.39
C GLU A 6 3.28 33.43 21.45
N GLU A 7 3.18 33.78 20.16
CA GLU A 7 2.92 32.78 19.12
C GLU A 7 4.12 31.83 19.12
N THR A 8 3.95 30.64 19.70
CA THR A 8 4.93 29.58 19.61
C THR A 8 5.10 29.23 18.14
N GLN A 9 6.33 29.31 17.65
CA GLN A 9 6.66 28.92 16.28
C GLN A 9 6.27 27.46 16.06
N ASN A 10 5.40 27.19 15.08
CA ASN A 10 5.05 25.84 14.68
C ASN A 10 6.12 25.26 13.73
N ASN A 11 6.65 24.08 14.01
CA ASN A 11 7.58 23.39 13.13
C ASN A 11 6.92 22.13 12.55
N PRO A 12 7.21 21.77 11.30
CA PRO A 12 6.59 20.59 10.71
C PRO A 12 7.03 19.30 11.41
N PRO A 13 6.20 18.25 11.39
CA PRO A 13 6.60 16.93 11.84
C PRO A 13 7.81 16.39 11.08
N SER A 14 8.56 15.51 11.73
CA SER A 14 9.63 14.73 11.11
C SER A 14 9.12 13.83 9.99
N THR A 15 9.97 13.55 9.00
CA THR A 15 9.66 12.63 7.89
C THR A 15 9.23 11.27 8.45
N PRO A 16 8.05 10.74 8.06
CA PRO A 16 7.55 9.49 8.61
C PRO A 16 8.43 8.29 8.30
N GLU A 17 8.63 7.41 9.28
CA GLU A 17 9.19 6.10 9.06
C GLU A 17 8.09 5.11 8.64
N ILE A 18 8.38 4.25 7.64
CA ILE A 18 7.44 3.24 7.14
C ILE A 18 8.06 1.86 7.36
N TYR A 19 7.41 1.02 8.16
CA TYR A 19 7.81 -0.37 8.37
C TYR A 19 6.75 -1.33 7.86
N GLY A 20 7.17 -2.30 7.04
CA GLY A 20 6.27 -3.34 6.57
C GLY A 20 6.90 -4.19 5.46
N PRO A 21 6.13 -5.15 4.92
CA PRO A 21 6.59 -6.00 3.83
C PRO A 21 6.88 -5.21 2.55
N THR A 22 7.95 -5.58 1.83
CA THR A 22 8.28 -5.01 0.52
C THR A 22 7.96 -5.96 -0.64
N HIS A 23 7.38 -7.12 -0.33
CA HIS A 23 7.00 -8.13 -1.29
C HIS A 23 5.72 -8.83 -0.87
N GLY A 24 4.87 -9.17 -1.84
CA GLY A 24 3.61 -9.83 -1.55
C GLY A 24 2.98 -10.57 -2.73
N LYS A 25 1.70 -10.89 -2.56
CA LYS A 25 0.82 -11.45 -3.57
C LYS A 25 -0.44 -10.58 -3.63
N PRO A 26 -1.02 -10.39 -4.82
CA PRO A 26 -2.28 -9.68 -4.94
C PRO A 26 -3.40 -10.34 -4.11
N ASN A 27 -4.38 -9.54 -3.69
CA ASN A 27 -5.55 -9.93 -2.89
C ASN A 27 -5.19 -10.49 -1.51
N LYS A 28 -4.08 -10.02 -0.94
CA LYS A 28 -3.72 -10.25 0.46
C LYS A 28 -3.62 -8.91 1.20
N GLU A 29 -4.05 -8.92 2.45
CA GLU A 29 -3.88 -7.80 3.36
C GLU A 29 -2.45 -7.78 3.91
N TYR A 30 -1.87 -6.59 3.94
CA TYR A 30 -0.56 -6.32 4.48
C TYR A 30 -0.65 -5.24 5.54
N ILE A 31 0.13 -5.40 6.61
CA ILE A 31 0.21 -4.48 7.73
C ILE A 31 1.44 -3.59 7.56
N TYR A 32 1.26 -2.30 7.79
CA TYR A 32 2.33 -1.31 7.86
C TYR A 32 2.24 -0.53 9.17
N HIS A 33 3.41 -0.15 9.66
CA HIS A 33 3.57 0.71 10.82
C HIS A 33 4.13 2.05 10.39
N LEU A 34 3.54 3.13 10.89
CA LEU A 34 3.95 4.50 10.61
C LEU A 34 4.32 5.20 11.91
N LEU A 35 5.42 5.93 11.89
CA LEU A 35 5.91 6.70 13.03
C LEU A 35 6.47 8.04 12.56
N SER A 36 6.07 9.10 13.25
CA SER A 36 6.58 10.46 13.05
C SER A 36 6.43 11.23 14.36
N PHE A 37 7.25 12.25 14.52
CA PHE A 37 7.33 13.10 15.70
C PHE A 37 7.19 14.55 15.27
N ASP A 38 6.28 15.25 15.92
CA ASP A 38 6.16 16.71 15.91
C ASP A 38 7.07 17.33 17.00
N PRO A 39 7.88 18.38 16.68
CA PRO A 39 8.80 19.01 17.64
C PRO A 39 8.12 19.70 18.82
N GLU A 40 6.93 20.25 18.62
CA GLU A 40 6.10 20.89 19.63
C GLU A 40 5.26 19.86 20.41
N GLY A 41 5.20 18.63 19.90
CA GLY A 41 4.40 17.56 20.48
C GLY A 41 2.93 17.61 20.04
N ASP A 42 2.65 18.36 18.96
CA ASP A 42 1.31 18.48 18.42
C ASP A 42 0.82 17.14 17.83
N ASP A 43 -0.49 16.92 17.88
CA ASP A 43 -1.08 15.73 17.27
C ASP A 43 -0.88 15.77 15.74
N ILE A 44 -0.63 14.61 15.14
CA ILE A 44 -0.31 14.47 13.72
C ILE A 44 -1.26 13.52 13.02
N SER A 45 -1.53 13.80 11.75
CA SER A 45 -2.22 12.91 10.82
C SER A 45 -1.27 12.42 9.72
N TYR A 46 -1.53 11.24 9.16
CA TYR A 46 -0.74 10.64 8.10
C TYR A 46 -1.51 10.63 6.79
N HIS A 47 -0.97 11.28 5.77
CA HIS A 47 -1.47 11.21 4.40
C HIS A 47 -0.72 10.10 3.65
N VAL A 48 -1.41 9.00 3.35
CA VAL A 48 -0.81 7.79 2.78
C VAL A 48 -1.32 7.57 1.35
N TYR A 49 -0.40 7.61 0.40
CA TYR A 49 -0.62 7.12 -0.96
C TYR A 49 -0.16 5.68 -1.06
N TRP A 50 -1.06 4.75 -1.39
CA TRP A 50 -0.76 3.33 -1.53
C TRP A 50 -0.18 2.94 -2.91
N GLY A 51 -0.14 3.88 -3.84
CA GLY A 51 0.43 3.70 -5.18
C GLY A 51 -0.51 3.04 -6.19
N ASP A 52 -1.69 2.57 -5.77
CA ASP A 52 -2.76 2.03 -6.62
C ASP A 52 -3.99 2.95 -6.71
N THR A 53 -4.03 4.02 -5.90
CA THR A 53 -5.04 5.08 -5.94
C THR A 53 -4.42 6.45 -6.20
N ILE A 54 -5.21 7.37 -6.75
CA ILE A 54 -4.79 8.76 -7.02
C ILE A 54 -4.85 9.62 -5.75
N LEU A 55 -5.79 9.34 -4.85
CA LEU A 55 -6.00 10.11 -3.62
C LEU A 55 -5.35 9.42 -2.42
N PRO A 56 -4.83 10.19 -1.46
CA PRO A 56 -4.32 9.62 -0.22
C PRO A 56 -5.47 9.21 0.69
N LEU A 57 -5.20 8.25 1.56
CA LEU A 57 -6.00 8.03 2.76
C LEU A 57 -5.39 8.82 3.92
N VAL A 58 -6.24 9.38 4.77
CA VAL A 58 -5.84 10.15 5.95
C VAL A 58 -6.10 9.32 7.18
N TYR A 59 -5.08 9.12 8.00
CA TYR A 59 -5.16 8.44 9.29
C TYR A 59 -4.83 9.42 10.40
N GLY A 60 -5.71 9.54 11.40
CA GLY A 60 -5.50 10.39 12.57
C GLY A 60 -6.55 11.50 12.74
N PRO A 61 -6.25 12.53 13.55
CA PRO A 61 -4.97 12.77 14.21
C PRO A 61 -4.63 11.73 15.31
N TYR A 62 -3.35 11.59 15.61
CA TYR A 62 -2.77 10.77 16.67
C TYR A 62 -1.73 11.59 17.45
N PRO A 63 -1.49 11.28 18.74
CA PRO A 63 -0.37 11.82 19.49
C PRO A 63 0.96 11.71 18.74
N SER A 64 1.76 12.79 18.77
CA SER A 64 3.14 12.79 18.28
C SER A 64 3.94 11.61 18.85
N GLY A 65 4.64 10.89 17.99
CA GLY A 65 5.44 9.71 18.36
C GLY A 65 4.64 8.43 18.59
N GLU A 66 3.32 8.42 18.36
CA GLU A 66 2.55 7.17 18.37
C GLU A 66 2.88 6.31 17.13
N ASN A 67 3.21 5.04 17.37
CA ASN A 67 3.43 4.07 16.32
C ASN A 67 2.09 3.44 15.89
N ILE A 68 1.55 3.91 14.78
CA ILE A 68 0.22 3.50 14.30
C ILE A 68 0.30 2.30 13.37
N THR A 69 -0.78 1.53 13.31
CA THR A 69 -0.90 0.35 12.46
C THR A 69 -1.99 0.58 11.40
N VAL A 70 -1.62 0.43 10.13
CA VAL A 70 -2.54 0.56 8.99
C VAL A 70 -2.46 -0.68 8.10
N THR A 71 -3.52 -0.99 7.37
CA THR A 71 -3.54 -2.11 6.44
C THR A 71 -3.93 -1.69 5.03
N HIS A 72 -3.44 -2.43 4.04
CA HIS A 72 -3.82 -2.25 2.64
C HIS A 72 -3.82 -3.57 1.86
N ILE A 73 -4.63 -3.62 0.81
CA ILE A 73 -4.73 -4.75 -0.12
C ILE A 73 -4.50 -4.24 -1.54
N TRP A 74 -3.43 -4.71 -2.18
CA TRP A 74 -3.25 -4.55 -3.63
C TRP A 74 -3.94 -5.71 -4.36
N THR A 75 -4.87 -5.40 -5.26
CA THR A 75 -5.66 -6.40 -6.00
C THR A 75 -4.99 -6.90 -7.27
N GLU A 76 -4.10 -6.07 -7.83
CA GLU A 76 -3.37 -6.35 -9.07
C GLU A 76 -1.89 -6.66 -8.83
N LYS A 77 -1.25 -7.19 -9.89
CA LYS A 77 0.20 -7.42 -9.90
C LYS A 77 0.87 -6.14 -10.32
N GLY A 78 1.99 -5.82 -9.70
CA GLY A 78 2.71 -4.59 -10.02
C GLY A 78 3.81 -4.31 -9.03
N SER A 79 4.42 -3.14 -9.20
CA SER A 79 5.27 -2.52 -8.20
C SER A 79 4.57 -1.23 -7.79
N TYR A 80 4.37 -1.04 -6.48
CA TYR A 80 3.66 0.10 -5.94
C TYR A 80 4.60 0.86 -4.99
N THR A 81 4.61 2.18 -5.10
CA THR A 81 5.36 3.05 -4.19
C THR A 81 4.38 3.64 -3.18
N ILE A 82 4.50 3.20 -1.93
CA ILE A 82 3.82 3.78 -0.79
C ILE A 82 4.50 5.10 -0.49
N ARG A 83 3.74 6.18 -0.35
CA ARG A 83 4.27 7.50 0.05
C ARG A 83 3.52 8.02 1.26
N VAL A 84 4.24 8.49 2.27
CA VAL A 84 3.64 8.97 3.51
C VAL A 84 4.18 10.35 3.85
N GLN A 85 3.28 11.25 4.27
CA GLN A 85 3.57 12.56 4.82
C GLN A 85 2.82 12.71 6.14
N ALA A 86 3.48 13.26 7.16
CA ALA A 86 2.82 13.66 8.41
C ALA A 86 2.41 15.14 8.33
N VAL A 87 1.27 15.46 8.92
CA VAL A 87 0.69 16.81 8.96
C VAL A 87 0.19 17.08 10.38
N ASP A 88 0.67 18.16 10.99
CA ASP A 88 0.23 18.59 12.33
C ASP A 88 -1.17 19.23 12.31
N ILE A 89 -1.70 19.57 13.49
CA ILE A 89 -3.00 20.26 13.66
C ILE A 89 -3.02 21.71 13.12
N TYR A 90 -1.87 22.27 12.79
CA TYR A 90 -1.69 23.61 12.22
C TYR A 90 -1.37 23.58 10.72
N ASP A 91 -1.59 22.43 10.06
CA ASP A 91 -1.39 22.16 8.64
C ASP A 91 0.08 22.23 8.16
N ALA A 92 1.09 22.26 9.04
CA ALA A 92 2.47 22.13 8.61
C ALA A 92 2.81 20.67 8.31
N LYS A 93 3.67 20.47 7.31
CA LYS A 93 3.83 19.19 6.62
C LYS A 93 5.27 18.75 6.62
N SER A 94 5.49 17.48 6.89
CA SER A 94 6.79 16.84 6.74
C SER A 94 7.20 16.71 5.27
N GLU A 95 8.47 16.38 5.05
CA GLU A 95 8.89 15.75 3.79
C GLU A 95 8.24 14.37 3.61
N TRP A 96 8.22 13.87 2.38
CA TRP A 96 7.68 12.55 2.05
C TRP A 96 8.67 11.43 2.38
N SER A 97 8.15 10.31 2.89
CA SER A 97 8.84 9.02 2.87
C SER A 97 8.27 8.10 1.81
N GLU A 98 9.09 7.20 1.28
CA GLU A 98 8.68 6.24 0.24
C GLU A 98 9.11 4.81 0.57
N LEU A 99 8.24 3.84 0.30
CA LEU A 99 8.53 2.41 0.40
C LEU A 99 7.93 1.67 -0.80
N THR A 100 8.76 0.93 -1.54
CA THR A 100 8.29 0.14 -2.68
C THR A 100 7.90 -1.28 -2.26
N ILE A 101 6.71 -1.72 -2.67
CA ILE A 101 6.26 -3.11 -2.56
C ILE A 101 6.09 -3.76 -3.95
N SER A 102 6.61 -4.97 -4.10
CA SER A 102 6.49 -5.78 -5.31
C SER A 102 5.47 -6.91 -5.18
N MET A 103 4.54 -7.01 -6.13
CA MET A 103 3.53 -8.07 -6.26
C MET A 103 3.75 -8.89 -7.55
N PRO A 104 4.81 -9.72 -7.63
CA PRO A 104 5.18 -10.41 -8.86
C PRO A 104 4.22 -11.56 -9.22
N ARG A 105 4.22 -11.94 -10.51
CA ARG A 105 3.52 -13.14 -10.97
C ARG A 105 4.27 -14.39 -10.50
N TYR A 106 3.68 -15.12 -9.56
CA TYR A 106 4.15 -16.46 -9.26
C TYR A 106 3.73 -17.42 -10.40
N LYS A 107 4.69 -17.88 -11.22
CA LYS A 107 4.46 -18.97 -12.18
C LYS A 107 4.52 -20.30 -11.43
N ASN A 108 3.37 -20.89 -11.11
CA ASN A 108 3.32 -22.29 -10.69
C ASN A 108 3.76 -23.18 -11.87
N ASN A 109 5.02 -23.59 -11.88
CA ASN A 109 5.60 -24.41 -12.95
C ASN A 109 5.22 -25.90 -12.80
N ARG A 110 3.93 -26.22 -12.63
CA ARG A 110 3.46 -27.61 -12.47
C ARG A 110 2.58 -28.16 -13.59
N PHE A 111 2.12 -27.36 -14.55
CA PHE A 111 1.38 -27.88 -15.72
C PHE A 111 1.61 -27.01 -16.96
N SER A 112 2.79 -27.14 -17.58
CA SER A 112 2.98 -26.84 -19.01
C SER A 112 2.99 -28.17 -19.78
N MET A 113 1.89 -28.91 -19.72
CA MET A 113 1.69 -30.04 -20.63
C MET A 113 0.19 -30.20 -20.92
N ILE A 114 -0.34 -29.33 -21.77
CA ILE A 114 -1.47 -29.69 -22.61
C ILE A 114 -1.06 -29.37 -24.06
N LYS A 115 -0.28 -30.27 -24.66
CA LYS A 115 -0.43 -30.55 -26.08
C LYS A 115 -1.54 -31.59 -26.16
N PHE A 116 -2.79 -31.16 -26.30
CA PHE A 116 -3.86 -32.10 -26.65
C PHE A 116 -3.81 -32.29 -28.16
N ASN A 117 -3.32 -33.45 -28.58
CA ASN A 117 -3.27 -33.87 -29.98
C ASN A 117 -4.68 -33.87 -30.58
N ARG A 118 -4.83 -33.31 -31.78
CA ARG A 118 -6.10 -33.29 -32.54
C ARG A 118 -6.51 -34.65 -33.13
N GLU A 119 -5.72 -35.70 -32.96
CA GLU A 119 -5.99 -37.01 -33.59
C GLU A 119 -6.83 -37.97 -32.74
N LEU A 120 -7.11 -37.66 -31.47
CA LEU A 120 -7.90 -38.53 -30.60
C LEU A 120 -9.43 -38.32 -30.68
N LEU A 121 -9.92 -37.47 -31.59
CA LEU A 121 -11.36 -37.20 -31.76
C LEU A 121 -12.07 -38.10 -32.79
N GLU A 122 -11.35 -38.91 -33.57
CA GLU A 122 -11.97 -39.77 -34.59
C GLU A 122 -12.36 -41.19 -34.10
N LEU A 123 -12.02 -41.55 -32.85
CA LEU A 123 -12.28 -42.90 -32.31
C LEU A 123 -13.59 -43.02 -31.49
N LEU A 124 -14.35 -41.93 -31.32
CA LEU A 124 -15.60 -41.92 -30.53
C LEU A 124 -16.86 -41.60 -31.34
N ILE A 125 -16.78 -41.46 -32.66
CA ILE A 125 -17.98 -41.32 -33.51
C ILE A 125 -18.26 -42.67 -34.18
N PRO A 126 -19.33 -43.41 -33.80
CA PRO A 126 -19.76 -44.56 -34.59
C PRO A 126 -20.15 -44.07 -35.99
N LYS A 127 -19.49 -44.62 -37.02
CA LYS A 127 -19.87 -44.40 -38.43
C LYS A 127 -21.25 -45.00 -38.67
N VAL A 128 -22.30 -44.20 -38.52
CA VAL A 128 -23.63 -44.59 -39.01
C VAL A 128 -23.58 -44.48 -40.53
N LYS A 129 -23.47 -45.62 -41.21
CA LYS A 129 -23.66 -45.71 -42.67
C LYS A 129 -25.14 -45.52 -42.97
N THR A 130 -25.45 -44.48 -43.73
CA THR A 130 -26.73 -44.30 -44.41
C THR A 130 -26.88 -45.39 -45.48
N ILE A 131 -27.99 -46.12 -45.44
CA ILE A 131 -28.62 -46.78 -46.58
C ILE A 131 -30.09 -46.44 -46.52
#